data_AF-A0A926HSR2-F1
#
_entry.id   AF-A0A926HSR2-F1
#
_cell.length_a   1.000
_cell.length_b   1.000
_cell.length_c   1.000
_cell.angle_alpha   90.00
_cell.angle_beta   90.00
_cell.angle_gamma   90.00
#
_symmetry.space_group_name_H-M   'P 1'
#
loop_
_entity.id
_entity.type
_entity.pdbx_description
1 polymer ?
#
loop_
_entity_poly.entity_id
_entity_poly.type
_entity_poly.pdbx_seq_one_letter_code
_entity_poly.pdbx_strand_id
1 'polypeptide(L)'
;MKLKLDTEGYVTGYTEYCLDYEAAPGVEYTGPVPEDFAISCSNYRYQDGQLIADADRCARALQKENAAIEWQEISSWFSWYDNQCMQYQRSLRLGEAFDQDIAALDQEAKQKQARARELQILLGGSEHGNV
;
A
#
# COMPACT_ATOMS: atom_id res chain seq x y z
N MET A 1 -11.22 -7.64 -25.04
CA MET A 1 -11.33 -6.93 -23.74
C MET A 1 -12.01 -5.59 -23.98
N LYS A 2 -12.80 -5.08 -23.03
CA LYS A 2 -13.35 -3.71 -23.11
C LYS A 2 -12.76 -2.85 -21.99
N LEU A 3 -12.20 -1.71 -22.35
CA LEU A 3 -11.48 -0.80 -21.45
C LEU A 3 -12.37 0.39 -21.06
N LYS A 4 -12.49 0.66 -19.76
CA LYS A 4 -13.03 1.92 -19.26
C LYS A 4 -11.88 2.90 -19.10
N LEU A 5 -11.97 4.07 -19.75
CA LEU A 5 -10.93 5.09 -19.71
C LEU A 5 -11.38 6.33 -18.93
N ASP A 6 -10.44 7.03 -18.32
CA ASP A 6 -10.68 8.40 -17.83
C ASP A 6 -10.53 9.44 -18.96
N THR A 7 -10.67 10.73 -18.62
CA THR A 7 -10.57 11.84 -19.58
C THR A 7 -9.17 12.02 -20.18
N GLU A 8 -8.13 11.46 -19.57
CA GLU A 8 -6.75 11.52 -20.05
C GLU A 8 -6.35 10.27 -20.86
N GLY A 9 -7.23 9.26 -20.90
CA GLY A 9 -7.03 8.00 -21.61
C GLY A 9 -6.42 6.89 -20.76
N TYR A 10 -6.32 7.05 -19.44
CA TYR A 10 -5.87 5.98 -18.55
C TYR A 10 -6.98 4.98 -18.28
N VAL A 11 -6.61 3.72 -18.15
CA VAL A 11 -7.55 2.65 -17.81
C VAL A 11 -8.00 2.82 -16.36
N THR A 12 -9.31 2.81 -16.12
CA THR A 12 -9.92 2.87 -14.78
C THR A 12 -10.69 1.59 -14.44
N GLY A 13 -10.78 0.66 -15.39
CA GLY A 13 -11.38 -0.66 -15.24
C GLY A 13 -11.43 -1.37 -16.59
N TYR A 14 -11.64 -2.68 -16.57
CA TYR A 14 -11.74 -3.48 -17.79
C TYR A 14 -12.68 -4.67 -17.58
N THR A 15 -13.16 -5.25 -18.68
CA THR A 15 -13.89 -6.52 -18.67
C THR A 15 -13.40 -7.44 -19.79
N GLU A 16 -13.22 -8.71 -19.46
CA GLU A 16 -12.82 -9.78 -20.38
C GLU A 16 -14.02 -10.50 -21.00
N TYR A 17 -15.13 -10.60 -20.25
CA TYR A 17 -16.34 -11.29 -20.65
C TYR A 17 -17.51 -10.29 -20.76
N CYS A 18 -17.74 -9.78 -21.97
CA CYS A 18 -18.98 -9.08 -22.30
C CYS A 18 -20.06 -10.12 -22.61
N LEU A 19 -20.82 -10.56 -21.60
CA LEU A 19 -22.03 -11.37 -21.83
C LEU A 19 -23.21 -10.53 -22.34
N ASP A 20 -23.20 -9.20 -22.12
CA ASP A 20 -24.16 -8.26 -22.69
C ASP A 20 -23.42 -7.15 -23.45
N TYR A 21 -23.46 -7.23 -24.78
CA TYR A 21 -22.61 -6.47 -25.71
C TYR A 21 -22.95 -4.97 -25.81
N GLU A 22 -24.13 -4.52 -25.39
CA GLU A 22 -24.64 -3.20 -25.78
C GLU A 22 -24.61 -2.08 -24.72
N ALA A 23 -24.30 -2.34 -23.44
CA ALA A 23 -24.56 -1.35 -22.39
C ALA A 23 -23.35 -0.77 -21.63
N ALA A 24 -22.16 -1.40 -21.67
CA ALA A 24 -21.02 -0.90 -20.91
C ALA A 24 -20.24 0.18 -21.71
N PRO A 25 -20.11 1.43 -21.22
CA PRO A 25 -19.24 2.43 -21.87
C PRO A 25 -17.78 1.97 -21.79
N GLY A 26 -17.08 1.97 -22.92
CA GLY A 26 -15.66 1.60 -22.98
C GLY A 26 -15.16 1.36 -24.40
N VAL A 27 -13.84 1.33 -24.55
CA VAL A 27 -13.14 1.10 -25.82
C VAL A 27 -12.84 -0.39 -26.00
N GLU A 28 -13.17 -0.94 -27.16
CA GLU A 28 -12.78 -2.31 -27.50
C GLU A 28 -11.27 -2.42 -27.71
N TYR A 29 -10.67 -3.38 -27.02
CA TYR A 29 -9.24 -3.67 -27.10
C TYR A 29 -9.00 -5.14 -27.48
N THR A 30 -8.28 -5.33 -28.57
CA THR A 30 -7.89 -6.64 -29.15
C THR A 30 -6.37 -6.80 -29.25
N GLY A 31 -5.59 -5.84 -28.75
CA GLY A 31 -4.14 -5.88 -28.74
C GLY A 31 -3.55 -6.81 -27.65
N PRO A 32 -2.21 -6.90 -27.57
CA PRO A 32 -1.53 -7.68 -26.54
C PRO A 32 -1.79 -7.08 -25.15
N VAL A 33 -2.04 -7.93 -24.15
CA VAL A 33 -2.26 -7.51 -22.76
C VAL A 33 -0.99 -7.82 -21.96
N PRO A 34 -0.37 -6.81 -21.30
CA PRO A 34 0.75 -7.04 -20.39
C PRO A 34 0.39 -7.99 -19.25
N GLU A 35 1.35 -8.80 -18.78
CA GLU A 35 1.12 -9.83 -17.76
C GLU A 35 0.64 -9.24 -16.41
N ASP A 36 1.16 -8.08 -16.05
CA ASP A 36 0.84 -7.32 -14.84
C ASP A 36 -0.42 -6.45 -14.98
N PHE A 37 -1.05 -6.41 -16.16
CA PHE A 37 -2.17 -5.51 -16.45
C PHE A 37 -3.37 -5.77 -15.51
N ALA A 38 -3.67 -7.03 -15.18
CA ALA A 38 -4.78 -7.37 -14.31
C ALA A 38 -4.64 -6.77 -12.90
N ILE A 39 -3.39 -6.65 -12.43
CA ILE A 39 -3.05 -6.15 -11.09
C ILE A 39 -2.90 -4.62 -11.12
N SER A 40 -2.44 -4.07 -12.24
CA SER A 40 -1.97 -2.68 -12.32
C SER A 40 -2.59 -1.88 -13.47
N CYS A 41 -3.78 -2.25 -13.93
CA CYS A 41 -4.42 -1.65 -15.10
C CYS A 41 -4.45 -0.10 -15.07
N SER A 42 -4.58 0.51 -13.89
CA SER A 42 -4.58 1.97 -13.70
C SER A 42 -3.27 2.69 -14.01
N ASN A 43 -2.18 1.94 -14.21
CA ASN A 43 -0.88 2.46 -14.66
C ASN A 43 -0.75 2.49 -16.19
N TYR A 44 -1.75 2.00 -16.92
CA TYR A 44 -1.73 1.94 -18.38
C TYR A 44 -2.61 3.01 -19.01
N ARG A 45 -2.08 3.62 -20.06
CA ARG A 45 -2.80 4.55 -20.94
C ARG A 45 -3.12 3.86 -22.25
N TYR A 46 -4.36 4.02 -22.72
CA TYR A 46 -4.73 3.59 -24.05
C TYR A 46 -4.46 4.71 -25.06
N GLN A 47 -3.57 4.44 -26.01
CA GLN A 47 -3.19 5.39 -27.06
C GLN A 47 -2.92 4.64 -28.37
N ASP A 48 -3.51 5.14 -29.47
CA ASP A 48 -3.30 4.62 -30.84
C ASP A 48 -3.48 3.09 -30.98
N GLY A 49 -4.46 2.52 -30.28
CA GLY A 49 -4.74 1.07 -30.33
C GLY A 49 -3.87 0.22 -29.42
N GLN A 50 -3.03 0.83 -28.58
CA GLN A 50 -2.06 0.15 -27.72
C GLN A 50 -2.23 0.54 -26.25
N LEU A 51 -1.88 -0.39 -25.36
CA LEU A 51 -1.68 -0.11 -23.94
C LEU A 51 -0.23 0.31 -23.71
N ILE A 52 -0.04 1.54 -23.25
CA ILE A 52 1.27 2.12 -22.96
C ILE A 52 1.38 2.28 -21.44
N ALA A 53 2.37 1.63 -20.83
CA ALA A 53 2.67 1.81 -19.41
C ALA A 53 3.17 3.23 -19.14
N ASP A 54 2.62 3.88 -18.12
CA ASP A 54 3.15 5.13 -17.60
C ASP A 54 4.20 4.81 -16.52
N ALA A 55 5.46 5.03 -16.86
CA ALA A 55 6.60 4.75 -15.99
C ALA A 55 6.50 5.48 -14.64
N ASP A 56 5.97 6.71 -14.62
CA ASP A 56 5.84 7.49 -13.40
C ASP A 56 4.70 6.94 -12.51
N ARG A 57 3.58 6.49 -13.11
CA ARG A 57 2.51 5.81 -12.37
C ARG A 57 2.99 4.47 -11.80
N CYS A 58 3.71 3.68 -12.59
CA CYS A 58 4.31 2.43 -12.13
C CYS A 58 5.28 2.68 -10.97
N ALA A 59 6.16 3.68 -11.07
CA ALA A 59 7.10 4.03 -10.00
C ALA A 59 6.38 4.46 -8.71
N ARG A 60 5.33 5.28 -8.80
CA ARG A 60 4.53 5.68 -7.64
C ARG A 60 3.76 4.52 -7.02
N ALA A 61 3.22 3.61 -7.84
CA ALA A 61 2.53 2.42 -7.36
C ALA A 61 3.49 1.52 -6.58
N LEU A 62 4.68 1.26 -7.13
CA LEU A 62 5.73 0.49 -6.46
C LEU A 62 6.19 1.16 -5.16
N GLN A 63 6.35 2.48 -5.15
CA GLN A 63 6.70 3.22 -3.93
C GLN A 63 5.62 3.06 -2.85
N LYS A 64 4.34 3.14 -3.21
CA LYS A 64 3.23 2.92 -2.28
C LYS A 64 3.17 1.49 -1.77
N GLU A 65 3.41 0.50 -2.62
CA GLU A 65 3.48 -0.90 -2.24
C GLU A 65 4.60 -1.14 -1.21
N ASN A 66 5.81 -0.67 -1.49
CA ASN A 66 6.94 -0.74 -0.56
C ASN A 66 6.62 -0.03 0.77
N ALA A 67 5.99 1.13 0.71
CA ALA A 67 5.56 1.84 1.92
C ALA A 67 4.52 1.07 2.73
N ALA A 68 3.60 0.35 2.06
CA ALA A 68 2.58 -0.47 2.72
C ALA A 68 3.20 -1.70 3.40
N ILE A 69 4.18 -2.34 2.75
CA ILE A 69 4.94 -3.45 3.32
C ILE A 69 5.69 -2.99 4.58
N GLU A 70 6.44 -1.90 4.48
CA GLU A 70 7.20 -1.35 5.62
C GLU A 70 6.27 -0.94 6.77
N TRP A 71 5.12 -0.34 6.45
CA TRP A 71 4.11 0.00 7.45
C TRP A 71 3.60 -1.24 8.19
N GLN A 72 3.33 -2.33 7.47
CA GLN A 72 2.88 -3.60 8.06
C GLN A 72 3.94 -4.22 8.99
N GLU A 73 5.22 -4.14 8.62
CA GLU A 73 6.33 -4.59 9.45
C GLU A 73 6.44 -3.77 10.75
N ILE A 74 6.37 -2.44 10.65
CA ILE A 74 6.38 -1.55 11.81
C ILE A 74 5.18 -1.82 12.72
N SER A 75 3.98 -1.97 12.17
CA SER A 75 2.77 -2.27 12.94
C SER A 75 2.87 -3.60 13.68
N SER A 76 3.44 -4.61 13.02
CA SER A 76 3.67 -5.93 13.62
C SER A 76 4.72 -5.86 14.73
N TRP A 77 5.79 -5.06 14.54
CA TRP A 77 6.78 -4.80 15.58
C TRP A 77 6.17 -4.09 16.79
N PHE A 78 5.30 -3.09 16.60
CA PHE A 78 4.63 -2.42 17.72
C PHE A 78 3.76 -3.37 18.54
N SER A 79 3.07 -4.31 17.89
CA SER A 79 2.30 -5.35 18.58
C SER A 79 3.19 -6.22 19.47
N TRP A 80 4.41 -6.53 19.02
CA TRP A 80 5.39 -7.26 19.82
C TRP A 80 5.96 -6.40 20.96
N TYR A 81 6.27 -5.14 20.68
CA TYR A 81 6.81 -4.17 21.64
C TYR A 81 5.83 -3.90 22.79
N ASP A 82 4.54 -3.72 22.50
CA ASP A 82 3.51 -3.52 23.52
C ASP A 82 3.44 -4.71 24.50
N ASN A 83 3.63 -5.93 23.99
CA ASN A 83 3.76 -7.11 24.84
C ASN A 83 5.01 -7.05 25.73
N GLN A 84 6.14 -6.53 25.23
CA GLN A 84 7.34 -6.34 26.06
C GLN A 84 7.11 -5.30 27.15
N CYS A 85 6.42 -4.19 26.85
CA CYS A 85 6.03 -3.21 27.85
C CYS A 85 5.15 -3.84 28.94
N MET A 86 4.18 -4.67 28.56
CA MET A 86 3.32 -5.37 29.52
C MET A 86 4.11 -6.34 30.41
N GLN A 87 5.05 -7.09 29.83
CA GLN A 87 5.92 -8.00 30.58
C GLN A 87 6.82 -7.23 31.55
N TYR A 88 7.46 -6.14 31.10
CA TYR A 88 8.27 -5.27 31.94
C TYR A 88 7.46 -4.71 33.13
N GLN A 89 6.26 -4.20 32.88
CA GLN A 89 5.37 -3.70 33.94
C GLN A 89 4.99 -4.79 34.94
N ARG A 90 4.81 -6.04 34.48
CA ARG A 90 4.54 -7.18 35.36
C ARG A 90 5.78 -7.52 36.20
N SER A 91 6.97 -7.61 35.62
CA SER A 91 8.23 -7.87 36.33
C SER A 91 8.46 -6.84 37.43
N LEU A 92 8.25 -5.55 37.14
CA LEU A 92 8.33 -4.47 38.14
C LEU A 92 7.39 -4.70 39.34
N ARG A 93 6.13 -5.10 39.08
CA ARG A 93 5.14 -5.35 40.14
C ARG A 93 5.48 -6.58 40.99
N LEU A 94 6.10 -7.59 40.41
CA LEU A 94 6.50 -8.82 41.10
C LEU A 94 7.88 -8.69 41.78
N GLY A 95 8.60 -7.59 41.55
CA GLY A 95 9.98 -7.43 42.02
C GLY A 95 10.96 -8.36 41.30
N GLU A 96 10.62 -8.81 40.10
CA GLU A 96 11.43 -9.68 39.27
C GLU A 96 12.24 -8.86 38.26
N ALA A 97 13.38 -9.40 37.84
CA ALA A 97 14.14 -8.82 36.74
C ALA A 97 13.37 -8.99 35.42
N PHE A 98 13.56 -8.05 34.50
CA PHE A 98 13.12 -8.16 33.13
C PHE A 98 14.34 -8.43 32.24
N ASP A 99 14.26 -9.44 31.39
CA ASP A 99 15.43 -9.99 30.69
C ASP A 99 15.86 -9.20 29.45
N GLN A 100 15.14 -8.14 29.09
CA GLN A 100 15.44 -7.28 27.95
C GLN A 100 15.72 -5.84 28.37
N ASP A 101 16.39 -5.10 27.51
CA ASP A 101 16.66 -3.67 27.70
C ASP A 101 15.45 -2.85 27.23
N ILE A 102 14.55 -2.53 28.16
CA ILE A 102 13.36 -1.73 27.87
C ILE A 102 13.72 -0.32 27.37
N ALA A 103 14.85 0.26 27.80
CA ALA A 103 15.25 1.60 27.37
C ALA A 103 15.72 1.61 25.92
N ALA A 104 16.41 0.54 25.48
CA ALA A 104 16.75 0.34 24.07
C ALA A 104 15.50 0.16 23.20
N LEU A 105 14.52 -0.62 23.67
CA LEU A 105 13.24 -0.82 22.98
C LEU A 105 12.46 0.50 22.85
N ASP A 106 12.41 1.31 23.90
CA ASP A 106 11.77 2.63 23.87
C ASP A 106 12.41 3.58 22.84
N GLN A 107 13.73 3.48 22.63
CA GLN A 107 14.42 4.28 21.61
C GLN A 107 14.10 3.80 20.20
N GLU A 108 14.08 2.48 19.98
CA GLU A 108 13.66 1.91 18.70
C GLU A 108 12.19 2.26 18.39
N ALA A 109 11.31 2.20 19.38
CA ALA A 109 9.91 2.58 19.25
C ALA A 109 9.75 4.04 18.78
N LYS A 110 10.55 4.97 19.30
CA LYS A 110 10.54 6.38 18.85
C LYS A 110 10.93 6.52 17.38
N GLN A 111 11.97 5.81 16.96
CA GLN A 111 12.43 5.84 15.57
C GLN A 111 11.39 5.24 14.62
N LYS A 112 10.83 4.07 14.98
CA LYS A 112 9.78 3.43 14.19
C LYS A 112 8.50 4.27 14.17
N GLN A 113 8.14 4.94 15.26
CA GLN A 113 6.98 5.84 15.31
C GLN A 113 7.14 7.02 14.35
N ALA A 114 8.33 7.61 14.28
CA ALA A 114 8.63 8.67 13.32
C ALA A 114 8.50 8.17 11.88
N ARG A 115 9.11 7.01 11.58
CA ARG A 115 9.02 6.39 10.26
C ARG A 115 7.58 6.03 9.87
N ALA A 116 6.79 5.52 10.81
CA ALA A 116 5.39 5.19 10.60
C ALA A 116 4.58 6.43 10.13
N ARG A 117 4.84 7.60 10.72
CA ARG A 117 4.17 8.86 10.31
C ARG A 117 4.50 9.24 8.87
N GLU A 118 5.76 9.08 8.46
CA GLU A 118 6.17 9.32 7.07
C GLU A 118 5.45 8.38 6.09
N LEU A 119 5.35 7.10 6.45
CA LEU A 119 4.67 6.08 5.66
C LEU A 119 3.16 6.35 5.55
N GLN A 120 2.51 6.83 6.62
CA GLN A 120 1.10 7.23 6.56
C GLN A 120 0.86 8.31 5.51
N ILE A 121 1.72 9.32 5.43
CA ILE A 121 1.60 10.39 4.42
C ILE A 121 1.72 9.81 3.01
N LEU A 122 2.69 8.90 2.78
CA LEU A 122 2.88 8.24 1.48
C LEU A 122 1.69 7.37 1.05
N LEU A 123 1.03 6.73 2.03
CA LEU A 123 -0.14 5.87 1.81
C LEU A 123 -1.46 6.65 1.70
N GLY A 124 -1.44 7.98 1.88
CA GLY A 124 -2.63 8.83 1.78
C GLY A 124 -3.39 9.00 3.10
N GLY A 125 -2.78 8.67 4.23
CA GLY A 125 -3.24 9.10 5.55
C GLY A 125 -3.03 10.60 5.71
N SER A 126 -4.00 11.31 6.30
CA SER A 126 -3.86 12.72 6.62
C SER A 126 -2.91 12.92 7.81
N GLU A 127 -2.19 14.05 7.86
CA GLU A 127 -1.34 14.47 9.00
C GLU A 127 -2.14 14.72 10.31
N HIS A 128 -3.41 14.33 10.38
CA HIS A 128 -4.32 14.56 11.49
C HIS A 128 -4.84 13.24 12.05
N GLY A 129 -3.93 12.42 12.56
CA GLY A 129 -4.26 11.51 13.66
C GLY A 129 -4.57 12.36 14.88
N ASN A 130 -5.84 12.72 15.08
CA ASN A 130 -6.27 13.40 16.28
C ASN A 130 -6.00 12.50 17.50
N VAL A 131 -5.32 13.14 18.45
CA VAL A 131 -5.12 12.85 19.88
C VAL A 131 -6.25 12.03 20.51
#